data_AF-A0A6P0IKG5-F1
#
_entry.id   AF-A0A6P0IKG5-F1
#
_cell.length_a   1.000
_cell.length_b   1.000
_cell.length_c   1.000
_cell.angle_alpha   90.00
_cell.angle_beta   90.00
_cell.angle_gamma   90.00
#
_symmetry.space_group_name_H-M   'P 1'
#
loop_
_entity.id
_entity.type
_entity.pdbx_description
1 polymer ?
#
loop_
_entity_poly.entity_id
_entity_poly.type
_entity_poly.pdbx_seq_one_letter_code
_entity_poly.pdbx_strand_id
1 'polypeptide(L)'
;FVSAVRGKHLTFQTSGTITYLKKVNGRDLREGDFVKKGELLAKLDDRRLRAELAQAEAQTAEAQTQRVTAQANLSQAQANVEQTKAQVISAQAQFEAAKNDFDLAISEFKRRLELFDAGVISESDVDVYRNRAEDAQSQVRAAQAQVNAALSNVKAAESQLASAQSQLTATVAQIASAKAGQTRSTISLEDTEIIAPFDGIVAHLNIREGDFWTTQILNSANTSNYQTVVDSVPIIINDPSAYEVNVELPTFYGPLVQPGQSAYVVLDQDMSTASSRGMSQQELFRLARARGTIFSVSPSVNPGERSVNVTIRLYQGSKNVLDGERVSVWIAVEENPTALSVPLNAIVYRDQKPYVFVVNQQEKVVKLRPITAGIRGISMQEITSGVEPGELVVTEGLNRLVDGTPVEVINYSKGNREQGVGSRE
;
A
#
# COMPACT_ATOMS: atom_id res chain seq x y z
N PHE A 1 -4.06 25.51 -0.42
CA PHE A 1 -4.91 25.09 0.73
C PHE A 1 -4.11 24.15 1.61
N VAL A 2 -4.47 24.03 2.88
CA VAL A 2 -3.89 23.06 3.82
C VAL A 2 -4.52 21.69 3.57
N SER A 3 -3.72 20.63 3.59
CA SER A 3 -4.20 19.24 3.57
C SER A 3 -3.45 18.39 4.59
N ALA A 4 -4.12 17.47 5.27
CA ALA A 4 -3.44 16.45 6.07
C ALA A 4 -2.50 15.61 5.19
N VAL A 5 -1.29 15.32 5.68
CA VAL A 5 -0.31 14.49 4.94
C VAL A 5 -0.89 13.10 4.68
N ARG A 6 -1.70 12.60 5.63
CA ARG A 6 -2.38 11.32 5.53
C ARG A 6 -3.87 11.54 5.72
N GLY A 7 -4.59 11.69 4.61
CA GLY A 7 -6.05 11.66 4.54
C GLY A 7 -6.54 10.45 3.74
N LYS A 8 -7.76 9.97 4.03
CA LYS A 8 -8.40 8.91 3.24
C LYS A 8 -9.88 9.18 3.06
N HIS A 9 -10.30 9.12 1.80
CA HIS A 9 -11.70 9.09 1.40
C HIS A 9 -12.19 7.64 1.50
N LEU A 10 -13.17 7.39 2.36
CA LEU A 10 -13.72 6.07 2.61
C LEU A 10 -15.11 5.96 1.97
N THR A 11 -15.27 4.96 1.11
CA THR A 11 -16.51 4.67 0.40
C THR A 11 -16.84 3.20 0.51
N PHE A 12 -18.13 2.87 0.47
CA PHE A 12 -18.56 1.51 0.18
C PHE A 12 -18.26 1.16 -1.28
N GLN A 13 -17.94 -0.10 -1.54
CA GLN A 13 -17.71 -0.60 -2.91
C GLN A 13 -19.00 -1.15 -3.55
N THR A 14 -20.07 -1.28 -2.76
CA THR A 14 -21.39 -1.70 -3.21
C THR A 14 -22.47 -0.71 -2.81
N SER A 15 -23.67 -0.85 -3.37
CA SER A 15 -24.84 -0.03 -3.07
C SER A 15 -25.75 -0.73 -2.06
N GLY A 16 -26.42 0.02 -1.20
CA GLY A 16 -27.33 -0.54 -0.19
C GLY A 16 -27.76 0.47 0.86
N THR A 17 -28.70 0.06 1.71
CA THR A 17 -29.13 0.86 2.86
C THR A 17 -28.11 0.74 3.99
N ILE A 18 -27.74 1.86 4.59
CA ILE A 18 -26.86 1.91 5.75
C ILE A 18 -27.64 1.43 6.97
N THR A 19 -27.19 0.33 7.59
CA THR A 19 -27.86 -0.30 8.74
C THR A 19 -27.13 -0.06 10.05
N TYR A 20 -25.88 0.40 9.99
CA TYR A 20 -25.09 0.71 11.15
C TYR A 20 -24.18 1.89 10.87
N LEU A 21 -24.15 2.81 11.84
CA LEU A 21 -23.16 3.86 11.97
C LEU A 21 -22.57 3.75 13.38
N LYS A 22 -21.25 3.91 13.50
CA LYS A 22 -20.56 3.79 14.77
C LYS A 22 -21.15 4.76 15.79
N LYS A 23 -21.36 4.27 17.02
CA LYS A 23 -21.74 5.12 18.14
C LYS A 23 -20.48 5.51 18.94
N VAL A 24 -20.34 6.78 19.27
CA VAL A 24 -19.30 7.36 20.12
C VAL A 24 -19.99 8.00 21.32
N ASN A 25 -19.70 7.55 22.54
CA ASN A 25 -20.32 8.05 23.77
C ASN A 25 -21.87 8.08 23.75
N GLY A 26 -22.49 7.03 23.16
CA GLY A 26 -23.95 6.89 23.10
C GLY A 26 -24.66 7.70 22.01
N ARG A 27 -23.92 8.48 21.21
CA ARG A 27 -24.44 9.19 20.02
C ARG A 27 -23.83 8.64 18.74
N ASP A 28 -24.43 8.96 17.59
CA ASP A 28 -23.81 8.71 16.30
C ASP A 28 -22.44 9.38 16.18
N LEU A 29 -21.57 8.73 15.41
CA LEU A 29 -20.32 9.29 14.92
C LEU A 29 -20.60 10.67 14.32
N ARG A 30 -19.74 11.63 14.63
CA ARG A 30 -19.79 12.98 14.08
C ARG A 30 -18.41 13.41 13.62
N GLU A 31 -18.39 14.43 12.80
CA GLU A 31 -17.18 15.17 12.47
C GLU A 31 -16.47 15.65 13.75
N GLY A 32 -15.14 15.55 13.76
CA GLY A 32 -14.30 15.81 14.93
C GLY A 32 -14.10 14.62 15.88
N ASP A 33 -14.86 13.52 15.73
CA ASP A 33 -14.64 12.32 16.54
C ASP A 33 -13.34 11.61 16.14
N PHE A 34 -12.61 11.10 17.13
CA PHE A 34 -11.42 10.28 16.94
C PHE A 34 -11.80 8.80 16.75
N VAL A 35 -11.16 8.16 15.78
CA VAL A 35 -11.35 6.75 15.46
C VAL A 35 -10.01 6.03 15.39
N LYS A 36 -10.00 4.76 15.78
CA LYS A 36 -8.79 3.91 15.76
C LYS A 36 -8.76 3.05 14.51
N LYS A 37 -7.55 2.69 14.08
CA LYS A 37 -7.30 1.72 13.02
C LYS A 37 -8.05 0.41 13.27
N GLY A 38 -8.73 -0.07 12.26
CA GLY A 38 -9.49 -1.33 12.29
C GLY A 38 -10.89 -1.20 12.88
N GLU A 39 -11.32 -0.02 13.32
CA GLU A 39 -12.68 0.17 13.81
C GLU A 39 -13.70 0.23 12.66
N LEU A 40 -14.79 -0.52 12.81
CA LEU A 40 -15.96 -0.44 11.93
C LEU A 40 -16.69 0.89 12.15
N LEU A 41 -16.80 1.70 11.10
CA LEU A 41 -17.40 3.03 11.13
C LEU A 41 -18.82 3.04 10.60
N ALA A 42 -19.06 2.36 9.49
CA ALA A 42 -20.37 2.27 8.88
C ALA A 42 -20.53 0.94 8.15
N LYS A 43 -21.77 0.49 7.99
CA LYS A 43 -22.08 -0.78 7.34
C LYS A 43 -23.43 -0.75 6.62
N LEU A 44 -23.47 -1.37 5.44
CA LEU A 44 -24.70 -1.57 4.66
C LEU A 44 -25.45 -2.84 5.09
N ASP A 45 -26.73 -2.94 4.71
CA ASP A 45 -27.53 -4.17 4.87
C ASP A 45 -26.86 -5.33 4.14
N ASP A 46 -26.34 -6.26 4.92
CA ASP A 46 -25.56 -7.40 4.44
C ASP A 46 -26.29 -8.73 4.58
N ARG A 47 -27.58 -8.72 4.98
CA ARG A 47 -28.33 -9.97 5.26
C ARG A 47 -28.31 -10.94 4.10
N ARG A 48 -28.48 -10.43 2.87
CA ARG A 48 -28.38 -11.23 1.64
C ARG A 48 -26.98 -11.81 1.45
N LEU A 49 -25.95 -10.99 1.64
CA LEU A 49 -24.55 -11.39 1.43
C LEU A 49 -24.07 -12.37 2.49
N ARG A 50 -24.54 -12.26 3.74
CA ARG A 50 -24.33 -13.26 4.79
C ARG A 50 -24.96 -14.60 4.44
N ALA A 51 -26.17 -14.60 3.88
CA ALA A 51 -26.81 -15.82 3.41
C ALA A 51 -26.03 -16.45 2.24
N GLU A 52 -25.52 -15.63 1.31
CA GLU A 52 -24.66 -16.09 0.20
C GLU A 52 -23.31 -16.63 0.67
N LEU A 53 -22.71 -16.02 1.70
CA LEU A 53 -21.50 -16.55 2.34
C LEU A 53 -21.78 -17.89 3.01
N ALA A 54 -22.86 -18.02 3.77
CA ALA A 54 -23.26 -19.27 4.40
C ALA A 54 -23.52 -20.39 3.36
N GLN A 55 -24.12 -20.05 2.22
CA GLN A 55 -24.28 -20.99 1.10
C GLN A 55 -22.93 -21.42 0.51
N ALA A 56 -21.99 -20.50 0.31
CA ALA A 56 -20.66 -20.82 -0.21
C ALA A 56 -19.81 -21.64 0.78
N GLU A 57 -19.97 -21.38 2.08
CA GLU A 57 -19.39 -22.19 3.16
C GLU A 57 -19.93 -23.63 3.14
N ALA A 58 -21.25 -23.79 2.98
CA ALA A 58 -21.88 -25.11 2.85
C ALA A 58 -21.36 -25.88 1.63
N GLN A 59 -21.20 -25.22 0.47
CA GLN A 59 -20.61 -25.84 -0.73
C GLN A 59 -19.16 -26.29 -0.51
N THR A 60 -18.38 -25.51 0.25
CA THR A 60 -17.00 -25.88 0.60
C THR A 60 -16.99 -27.10 1.54
N ALA A 61 -17.89 -27.16 2.51
CA ALA A 61 -18.05 -28.32 3.40
C ALA A 61 -18.51 -29.59 2.64
N GLU A 62 -19.41 -29.45 1.68
CA GLU A 62 -19.86 -30.54 0.80
C GLU A 62 -18.69 -31.09 -0.02
N ALA A 63 -17.92 -30.21 -0.69
CA ALA A 63 -16.74 -30.62 -1.46
C ALA A 63 -15.68 -31.32 -0.58
N GLN A 64 -15.50 -30.87 0.66
CA GLN A 64 -14.62 -31.53 1.62
C GLN A 64 -15.12 -32.94 1.98
N THR A 65 -16.42 -33.11 2.16
CA THR A 65 -17.04 -34.42 2.42
C THR A 65 -16.84 -35.36 1.23
N GLN A 66 -17.02 -34.87 0.00
CA GLN A 66 -16.77 -35.64 -1.22
C GLN A 66 -15.31 -36.10 -1.33
N ARG A 67 -14.34 -35.28 -0.90
CA ARG A 67 -12.93 -35.69 -0.81
C ARG A 67 -12.72 -36.84 0.17
N VAL A 68 -13.39 -36.83 1.33
CA VAL A 68 -13.31 -37.93 2.30
C VAL A 68 -13.83 -39.23 1.69
N THR A 69 -14.97 -39.19 0.98
CA THR A 69 -15.49 -40.36 0.26
C THR A 69 -14.53 -40.83 -0.84
N ALA A 70 -13.96 -39.91 -1.63
CA ALA A 70 -12.97 -40.24 -2.66
C ALA A 70 -11.69 -40.86 -2.05
N GLN A 71 -11.26 -40.38 -0.88
CA GLN A 71 -10.13 -40.94 -0.15
C GLN A 71 -10.42 -42.37 0.33
N ALA A 72 -11.62 -42.63 0.85
CA ALA A 72 -12.03 -43.98 1.24
C ALA A 72 -12.05 -44.93 0.03
N ASN A 73 -12.54 -44.47 -1.13
CA ASN A 73 -12.50 -45.24 -2.37
C ASN A 73 -11.07 -45.52 -2.84
N LEU A 74 -10.16 -44.57 -2.70
CA LEU A 74 -8.74 -44.76 -3.00
C LEU A 74 -8.13 -45.85 -2.09
N SER A 75 -8.39 -45.78 -0.78
CA SER A 75 -7.92 -46.79 0.17
C SER A 75 -8.48 -48.19 -0.14
N GLN A 76 -9.75 -48.28 -0.54
CA GLN A 76 -10.35 -49.55 -0.97
C GLN A 76 -9.69 -50.09 -2.25
N ALA A 77 -9.41 -49.23 -3.23
CA ALA A 77 -8.73 -49.64 -4.46
C ALA A 77 -7.28 -50.11 -4.19
N GLN A 78 -6.57 -49.46 -3.27
CA GLN A 78 -5.24 -49.88 -2.82
C GLN A 78 -5.29 -51.27 -2.17
N ALA A 79 -6.25 -51.51 -1.27
CA ALA A 79 -6.43 -52.83 -0.65
C ALA A 79 -6.72 -53.93 -1.69
N ASN A 80 -7.50 -53.62 -2.73
CA ASN A 80 -7.79 -54.57 -3.82
C ASN A 80 -6.53 -54.91 -4.65
N VAL A 81 -5.66 -53.92 -4.92
CA VAL A 81 -4.37 -54.16 -5.58
C VAL A 81 -3.51 -55.10 -4.74
N GLU A 82 -3.41 -54.88 -3.44
CA GLU A 82 -2.62 -55.75 -2.56
C GLU A 82 -3.21 -57.18 -2.47
N GLN A 83 -4.54 -57.30 -2.45
CA GLN A 83 -5.22 -58.60 -2.50
C GLN A 83 -4.90 -59.36 -3.81
N THR A 84 -4.97 -58.70 -4.96
CA THR A 84 -4.69 -59.32 -6.26
C THR A 84 -3.20 -59.68 -6.42
N LYS A 85 -2.28 -58.88 -5.88
CA LYS A 85 -0.86 -59.24 -5.81
C LYS A 85 -0.63 -60.50 -4.97
N ALA A 86 -1.32 -60.65 -3.84
CA ALA A 86 -1.24 -61.87 -3.03
C ALA A 86 -1.73 -63.11 -3.81
N GLN A 87 -2.73 -62.96 -4.69
CA GLN A 87 -3.17 -64.05 -5.57
C GLN A 87 -2.12 -64.44 -6.61
N VAL A 88 -1.36 -63.48 -7.15
CA VAL A 88 -0.22 -63.78 -8.03
C VAL A 88 0.83 -64.60 -7.29
N ILE A 89 1.15 -64.24 -6.05
CA ILE A 89 2.11 -65.00 -5.22
C ILE A 89 1.61 -66.46 -5.04
N SER A 90 0.33 -66.65 -4.73
CA SER A 90 -0.27 -67.99 -4.62
C SER A 90 -0.19 -68.78 -5.94
N ALA A 91 -0.54 -68.15 -7.07
CA ALA A 91 -0.49 -68.79 -8.38
C ALA A 91 0.95 -69.14 -8.80
N GLN A 92 1.90 -68.27 -8.46
CA GLN A 92 3.31 -68.48 -8.75
C GLN A 92 3.87 -69.68 -7.95
N ALA A 93 3.49 -69.82 -6.68
CA ALA A 93 3.86 -70.97 -5.87
C ALA A 93 3.30 -72.29 -6.44
N GLN A 94 2.07 -72.28 -6.98
CA GLN A 94 1.48 -73.44 -7.65
C GLN A 94 2.19 -73.79 -8.96
N PHE A 95 2.56 -72.78 -9.75
CA PHE A 95 3.36 -72.97 -10.96
C PHE A 95 4.74 -73.57 -10.65
N GLU A 96 5.39 -73.08 -9.59
CA GLU A 96 6.69 -73.62 -9.15
C GLU A 96 6.58 -75.07 -8.67
N ALA A 97 5.54 -75.41 -7.91
CA ALA A 97 5.26 -76.79 -7.51
C ALA A 97 5.05 -77.71 -8.74
N ALA A 98 4.18 -77.31 -9.68
CA ALA A 98 3.94 -78.07 -10.90
C ALA A 98 5.20 -78.24 -11.76
N LYS A 99 6.07 -77.22 -11.78
CA LYS A 99 7.35 -77.28 -12.49
C LYS A 99 8.29 -78.30 -11.84
N ASN A 100 8.39 -78.30 -10.51
CA ASN A 100 9.21 -79.28 -9.79
C ASN A 100 8.73 -80.71 -10.04
N ASP A 101 7.41 -80.93 -10.08
CA ASP A 101 6.82 -82.23 -10.39
C ASP A 101 7.12 -82.68 -11.83
N PHE A 102 7.05 -81.77 -12.79
CA PHE A 102 7.46 -82.04 -14.18
C PHE A 102 8.95 -82.36 -14.29
N ASP A 103 9.81 -81.61 -13.59
CA ASP A 103 11.26 -81.83 -13.57
C ASP A 103 11.62 -83.22 -13.00
N LEU A 104 10.86 -83.68 -11.99
CA LEU A 104 10.96 -85.04 -11.46
C LEU A 104 10.48 -86.08 -12.48
N ALA A 105 9.28 -85.90 -13.04
CA ALA A 105 8.69 -86.84 -13.99
C ALA A 105 9.56 -87.04 -15.25
N ILE A 106 10.16 -85.95 -15.77
CA ILE A 106 11.02 -86.04 -16.95
C ILE A 106 12.37 -86.69 -16.63
N SER A 107 12.89 -86.47 -15.42
CA SER A 107 14.10 -87.14 -14.92
C SER A 107 13.89 -88.65 -14.77
N GLU A 108 12.72 -89.08 -14.27
CA GLU A 108 12.36 -90.49 -14.19
C GLU A 108 12.17 -91.11 -15.57
N PHE A 109 11.47 -90.43 -16.47
CA PHE A 109 11.28 -90.88 -17.85
C PHE A 109 12.62 -91.10 -18.56
N LYS A 110 13.56 -90.15 -18.46
CA LYS A 110 14.92 -90.29 -19.02
C LYS A 110 15.65 -91.52 -18.46
N ARG A 111 15.61 -91.72 -17.15
CA ARG A 111 16.24 -92.87 -16.49
C ARG A 111 15.64 -94.20 -16.96
N ARG A 112 14.34 -94.24 -17.22
CA ARG A 112 13.65 -95.43 -17.73
C ARG A 112 13.99 -95.68 -19.20
N LEU A 113 14.10 -94.63 -20.01
CA LEU A 113 14.53 -94.73 -21.40
C LEU A 113 15.94 -95.35 -21.50
N GLU A 114 16.88 -94.90 -20.66
CA GLU A 114 18.23 -95.47 -20.60
C GLU A 114 18.24 -96.96 -20.20
N LEU A 115 17.37 -97.37 -19.27
CA LEU A 115 17.24 -98.78 -18.86
C LEU A 115 16.58 -99.65 -19.93
N PHE A 116 15.68 -99.08 -20.74
CA PHE A 116 15.07 -99.75 -21.88
C PHE A 116 16.08 -99.96 -23.01
N ASP A 117 16.88 -98.93 -23.32
CA ASP A 117 17.98 -99.01 -24.29
C ASP A 117 19.02 -100.07 -23.89
N ALA A 118 19.18 -100.31 -22.59
CA ALA A 118 20.00 -101.39 -22.03
C ALA A 118 19.31 -102.77 -22.00
N GLY A 119 18.05 -102.89 -22.44
CA GLY A 119 17.29 -104.14 -22.51
C GLY A 119 16.71 -104.65 -21.17
N VAL A 120 16.64 -103.80 -20.14
CA VAL A 120 16.33 -104.21 -18.76
C VAL A 120 14.84 -104.09 -18.41
N ILE A 121 14.07 -103.26 -19.13
CA ILE A 121 12.64 -103.01 -18.90
C ILE A 121 11.82 -103.12 -20.20
N SER A 122 10.48 -103.12 -20.10
CA SER A 122 9.58 -103.24 -21.26
C SER A 122 9.27 -101.89 -21.92
N GLU A 123 8.86 -101.89 -23.20
CA GLU A 123 8.40 -100.68 -23.90
C GLU A 123 7.17 -100.06 -23.20
N SER A 124 6.26 -100.91 -22.72
CA SER A 124 5.09 -100.47 -21.96
C SER A 124 5.49 -99.71 -20.68
N ASP A 125 6.60 -100.05 -20.04
CA ASP A 125 7.08 -99.29 -18.88
C ASP A 125 7.51 -97.88 -19.30
N VAL A 126 8.25 -97.75 -20.40
CA VAL A 126 8.68 -96.44 -20.92
C VAL A 126 7.47 -95.55 -21.27
N ASP A 127 6.45 -96.12 -21.92
CA ASP A 127 5.23 -95.38 -22.29
C ASP A 127 4.47 -94.85 -21.08
N VAL A 128 4.40 -95.60 -19.97
CA VAL A 128 3.78 -95.11 -18.73
C VAL A 128 4.49 -93.87 -18.20
N TYR A 129 5.83 -93.86 -18.18
CA TYR A 129 6.59 -92.68 -17.71
C TYR A 129 6.60 -91.53 -18.74
N ARG A 130 6.51 -91.82 -20.04
CA ARG A 130 6.30 -90.79 -21.07
C ARG A 130 4.98 -90.06 -20.82
N ASN A 131 3.89 -90.80 -20.67
CA ASN A 131 2.56 -90.22 -20.41
C ASN A 131 2.56 -89.41 -19.10
N ARG A 132 3.21 -89.89 -18.04
CA ARG A 132 3.36 -89.12 -16.78
C ARG A 132 4.09 -87.79 -16.98
N ALA A 133 5.16 -87.76 -17.79
CA ALA A 133 5.88 -86.53 -18.08
C ALA A 133 5.01 -85.56 -18.91
N GLU A 134 4.25 -86.05 -19.88
CA GLU A 134 3.31 -85.25 -20.67
C GLU A 134 2.15 -84.68 -19.83
N ASP A 135 1.62 -85.48 -18.89
CA ASP A 135 0.61 -85.05 -17.93
C ASP A 135 1.14 -83.93 -17.03
N ALA A 136 2.34 -84.12 -16.45
CA ALA A 136 2.99 -83.10 -15.63
C ALA A 136 3.30 -81.83 -16.44
N GLN A 137 3.72 -81.95 -17.71
CA GLN A 137 3.90 -80.79 -18.58
C GLN A 137 2.59 -80.02 -18.80
N SER A 138 1.48 -80.74 -18.94
CA SER A 138 0.14 -80.14 -19.09
C SER A 138 -0.29 -79.41 -17.81
N GLN A 139 0.07 -79.93 -16.63
CA GLN A 139 -0.14 -79.25 -15.35
C GLN A 139 0.69 -77.95 -15.25
N VAL A 140 1.95 -77.95 -15.67
CA VAL A 140 2.78 -76.72 -15.73
C VAL A 140 2.13 -75.67 -16.63
N ARG A 141 1.65 -76.06 -17.81
CA ARG A 141 0.94 -75.14 -18.73
C ARG A 141 -0.32 -74.56 -18.10
N ALA A 142 -1.10 -75.39 -17.38
CA ALA A 142 -2.28 -74.94 -16.67
C ALA A 142 -1.96 -73.95 -15.55
N ALA A 143 -0.93 -74.23 -14.73
CA ALA A 143 -0.50 -73.35 -13.66
C ALA A 143 0.08 -72.02 -14.20
N GLN A 144 0.81 -72.05 -15.32
CA GLN A 144 1.28 -70.83 -15.98
C GLN A 144 0.12 -69.97 -16.48
N ALA A 145 -0.94 -70.58 -17.02
CA ALA A 145 -2.14 -69.86 -17.42
C ALA A 145 -2.83 -69.19 -16.21
N GLN A 146 -2.82 -69.82 -15.04
CA GLN A 146 -3.34 -69.24 -13.80
C GLN A 146 -2.51 -68.03 -13.34
N VAL A 147 -1.18 -68.10 -13.42
CA VAL A 147 -0.31 -66.93 -13.15
C VAL A 147 -0.64 -65.78 -14.09
N ASN A 148 -0.78 -66.04 -15.38
CA ASN A 148 -1.12 -65.01 -16.37
C ASN A 148 -2.50 -64.37 -16.10
N ALA A 149 -3.48 -65.18 -15.68
CA ALA A 149 -4.79 -64.69 -15.26
C ALA A 149 -4.71 -63.80 -14.01
N ALA A 150 -3.95 -64.22 -13.00
CA ALA A 150 -3.72 -63.44 -11.78
C ALA A 150 -3.01 -62.10 -12.07
N LEU A 151 -1.99 -62.10 -12.93
CA LEU A 151 -1.31 -60.88 -13.39
C LEU A 151 -2.27 -59.93 -14.13
N SER A 152 -3.17 -60.48 -14.95
CA SER A 152 -4.19 -59.69 -15.66
C SER A 152 -5.16 -59.02 -14.67
N ASN A 153 -5.50 -59.70 -13.57
CA ASN A 153 -6.32 -59.14 -12.49
C ASN A 153 -5.61 -58.01 -11.74
N VAL A 154 -4.30 -58.13 -11.49
CA VAL A 154 -3.51 -57.03 -10.90
C VAL A 154 -3.55 -55.79 -11.79
N LYS A 155 -3.33 -55.95 -13.10
CA LYS A 155 -3.39 -54.83 -14.05
C LYS A 155 -4.76 -54.14 -14.06
N ALA A 156 -5.84 -54.93 -13.93
CA ALA A 156 -7.20 -54.38 -13.81
C ALA A 156 -7.38 -53.59 -12.50
N ALA A 157 -6.88 -54.11 -11.38
CA ALA A 157 -6.93 -53.44 -10.08
C ALA A 157 -6.09 -52.14 -10.07
N GLU A 158 -4.90 -52.13 -10.70
CA GLU A 158 -4.07 -50.93 -10.85
C GLU A 158 -4.77 -49.86 -11.68
N SER A 159 -5.50 -50.25 -12.73
CA SER A 159 -6.29 -49.32 -13.54
C SER A 159 -7.45 -48.69 -12.73
N GLN A 160 -8.09 -49.47 -11.86
CA GLN A 160 -9.09 -48.97 -10.92
C GLN A 160 -8.48 -48.02 -9.88
N LEU A 161 -7.28 -48.34 -9.37
CA LEU A 161 -6.53 -47.46 -8.46
C LEU A 161 -6.21 -46.11 -9.12
N ALA A 162 -5.72 -46.12 -10.36
CA ALA A 162 -5.46 -44.90 -11.13
C ALA A 162 -6.75 -44.07 -11.34
N SER A 163 -7.89 -44.73 -11.57
CA SER A 163 -9.19 -44.07 -11.69
C SER A 163 -9.62 -43.42 -10.36
N ALA A 164 -9.46 -44.12 -9.22
CA ALA A 164 -9.75 -43.58 -7.90
C ALA A 164 -8.85 -42.38 -7.56
N GLN A 165 -7.57 -42.44 -7.93
CA GLN A 165 -6.63 -41.32 -7.75
C GLN A 165 -7.03 -40.10 -8.60
N SER A 166 -7.49 -40.33 -9.82
CA SER A 166 -8.00 -39.27 -10.71
C SER A 166 -9.25 -38.62 -10.12
N GLN A 167 -10.16 -39.43 -9.56
CA GLN A 167 -11.35 -38.93 -8.88
C GLN A 167 -11.00 -38.10 -7.64
N LEU A 168 -10.04 -38.53 -6.82
CA LEU A 168 -9.56 -37.74 -5.68
C LEU A 168 -9.01 -36.38 -6.15
N THR A 169 -8.19 -36.38 -7.20
CA THR A 169 -7.65 -35.14 -7.79
C THR A 169 -8.76 -34.20 -8.24
N ALA A 170 -9.81 -34.72 -8.89
CA ALA A 170 -10.99 -33.94 -9.28
C ALA A 170 -11.70 -33.31 -8.07
N THR A 171 -11.87 -34.05 -6.96
CA THR A 171 -12.48 -33.49 -5.74
C THR A 171 -11.64 -32.39 -5.09
N VAL A 172 -10.31 -32.48 -5.15
CA VAL A 172 -9.42 -31.42 -4.67
C VAL A 172 -9.59 -30.15 -5.50
N ALA A 173 -9.72 -30.28 -6.83
CA ALA A 173 -10.01 -29.15 -7.71
C ALA A 173 -11.40 -28.52 -7.41
N GLN A 174 -12.41 -29.35 -7.11
CA GLN A 174 -13.73 -28.87 -6.69
C GLN A 174 -13.66 -28.08 -5.36
N ILE A 175 -12.88 -28.53 -4.38
CA ILE A 175 -12.65 -27.78 -3.13
C ILE A 175 -12.02 -26.42 -3.44
N ALA A 176 -11.03 -26.37 -4.33
CA ALA A 176 -10.40 -25.10 -4.72
C ALA A 176 -11.42 -24.13 -5.36
N SER A 177 -12.29 -24.63 -6.22
CA SER A 177 -13.39 -23.84 -6.82
C SER A 177 -14.40 -23.36 -5.77
N ALA A 178 -14.82 -24.22 -4.84
CA ALA A 178 -15.74 -23.86 -3.77
C ALA A 178 -15.15 -22.80 -2.82
N LYS A 179 -13.86 -22.94 -2.45
CA LYS A 179 -13.14 -21.94 -1.66
C LYS A 179 -13.03 -20.60 -2.37
N ALA A 180 -12.76 -20.59 -3.68
CA ALA A 180 -12.75 -19.34 -4.46
C ALA A 180 -14.13 -18.66 -4.45
N GLY A 181 -15.21 -19.46 -4.52
CA GLY A 181 -16.58 -18.98 -4.32
C GLY A 181 -16.80 -18.37 -2.94
N GLN A 182 -16.33 -19.02 -1.88
CA GLN A 182 -16.39 -18.51 -0.50
C GLN A 182 -15.63 -17.18 -0.37
N THR A 183 -14.39 -17.10 -0.84
CA THR A 183 -13.59 -15.87 -0.81
C THR A 183 -14.29 -14.72 -1.53
N ARG A 184 -14.90 -14.97 -2.69
CA ARG A 184 -15.67 -13.95 -3.41
C ARG A 184 -16.84 -13.43 -2.56
N SER A 185 -17.61 -14.32 -1.92
CA SER A 185 -18.70 -13.93 -1.02
C SER A 185 -18.20 -13.18 0.21
N THR A 186 -17.04 -13.54 0.75
CA THR A 186 -16.38 -12.80 1.85
C THR A 186 -16.00 -11.38 1.42
N ILE A 187 -15.37 -11.21 0.26
CA ILE A 187 -15.01 -9.88 -0.26
C ILE A 187 -16.28 -9.04 -0.49
N SER A 188 -17.33 -9.62 -1.08
CA SER A 188 -18.60 -8.91 -1.26
C SER A 188 -19.22 -8.47 0.08
N LEU A 189 -19.01 -9.23 1.16
CA LEU A 189 -19.42 -8.84 2.51
C LEU A 189 -18.53 -7.71 3.05
N GLU A 190 -17.21 -7.79 2.90
CA GLU A 190 -16.27 -6.73 3.28
C GLU A 190 -16.57 -5.41 2.55
N ASP A 191 -17.01 -5.47 1.30
CA ASP A 191 -17.41 -4.31 0.47
C ASP A 191 -18.61 -3.53 1.05
N THR A 192 -19.35 -4.13 1.99
CA THR A 192 -20.44 -3.47 2.74
C THR A 192 -19.97 -2.68 3.94
N GLU A 193 -18.70 -2.77 4.32
CA GLU A 193 -18.16 -2.22 5.56
C GLU A 193 -17.17 -1.09 5.27
N ILE A 194 -17.29 0.00 6.02
CA ILE A 194 -16.27 1.05 6.06
C ILE A 194 -15.50 0.91 7.37
N ILE A 195 -14.20 0.64 7.25
CA ILE A 195 -13.28 0.46 8.36
C ILE A 195 -12.22 1.56 8.33
N ALA A 196 -11.84 2.07 9.49
CA ALA A 196 -10.76 3.05 9.62
C ALA A 196 -9.39 2.43 9.25
N PRO A 197 -8.67 2.92 8.22
CA PRO A 197 -7.38 2.35 7.81
C PRO A 197 -6.21 2.74 8.73
N PHE A 198 -6.39 3.80 9.52
CA PHE A 198 -5.41 4.31 10.49
C PHE A 198 -6.13 5.10 11.60
N ASP A 199 -5.39 5.38 12.67
CA ASP A 199 -5.85 6.26 13.76
C ASP A 199 -5.98 7.70 13.25
N GLY A 200 -7.16 8.32 13.40
CA GLY A 200 -7.39 9.65 12.85
C GLY A 200 -8.68 10.29 13.34
N ILE A 201 -8.96 11.49 12.84
CA ILE A 201 -10.16 12.27 13.13
C ILE A 201 -11.07 12.24 11.91
N VAL A 202 -12.37 12.05 12.14
CA VAL A 202 -13.38 12.16 11.09
C VAL A 202 -13.49 13.63 10.66
N ALA A 203 -13.01 13.94 9.47
CA ALA A 203 -13.05 15.29 8.91
C ALA A 203 -14.42 15.61 8.32
N HIS A 204 -15.00 14.65 7.58
CA HIS A 204 -16.33 14.77 6.98
C HIS A 204 -17.15 13.49 7.17
N LEU A 205 -18.45 13.67 7.40
CA LEU A 205 -19.41 12.57 7.52
C LEU A 205 -20.70 12.90 6.74
N ASN A 206 -20.82 12.33 5.55
CA ASN A 206 -21.90 12.61 4.60
C ASN A 206 -22.95 11.50 4.51
N ILE A 207 -23.03 10.66 5.54
CA ILE A 207 -23.98 9.54 5.60
C ILE A 207 -24.65 9.45 6.96
N ARG A 208 -25.87 8.91 6.98
CA ARG A 208 -26.63 8.60 8.20
C ARG A 208 -27.15 7.18 8.16
N GLU A 209 -27.40 6.64 9.35
CA GLU A 209 -28.10 5.37 9.48
C GLU A 209 -29.51 5.48 8.85
N GLY A 210 -29.87 4.51 8.00
CA GLY A 210 -31.11 4.51 7.22
C GLY A 210 -31.00 5.08 5.81
N ASP A 211 -29.92 5.82 5.48
CA ASP A 211 -29.72 6.33 4.12
C ASP A 211 -29.45 5.21 3.12
N PHE A 212 -29.84 5.40 1.86
CA PHE A 212 -29.46 4.52 0.77
C PHE A 212 -28.22 5.05 0.05
N TRP A 213 -27.13 4.28 0.09
CA TRP A 213 -25.88 4.60 -0.60
C TRP A 213 -25.81 3.94 -1.98
N THR A 214 -25.24 4.65 -2.95
CA THR A 214 -24.87 4.07 -4.24
C THR A 214 -23.53 4.57 -4.75
N THR A 215 -22.77 3.68 -5.40
CA THR A 215 -21.45 3.97 -5.96
C THR A 215 -21.49 4.98 -7.11
N GLN A 216 -22.66 5.20 -7.73
CA GLN A 216 -22.81 6.14 -8.84
C GLN A 216 -22.66 7.61 -8.42
N ILE A 217 -22.86 7.94 -7.14
CA ILE A 217 -22.74 9.30 -6.61
C ILE A 217 -21.34 9.86 -6.92
N LEU A 218 -20.30 9.05 -6.76
CA LEU A 218 -18.90 9.44 -7.00
C LEU A 218 -18.58 9.67 -8.49
N ASN A 219 -19.25 8.98 -9.41
CA ASN A 219 -19.03 9.13 -10.86
C ASN A 219 -19.68 10.40 -11.43
N SER A 220 -20.69 10.94 -10.72
CA SER A 220 -21.40 12.16 -11.13
C SER A 220 -20.76 13.44 -10.58
N ALA A 221 -19.90 13.32 -9.56
CA ALA A 221 -19.15 14.43 -9.03
C ALA A 221 -18.15 14.90 -10.10
N ASN A 222 -18.40 16.05 -10.71
CA ASN A 222 -17.45 16.69 -11.61
C ASN A 222 -16.12 16.85 -10.88
N THR A 223 -15.11 16.05 -11.28
CA THR A 223 -13.81 15.92 -10.61
C THR A 223 -12.95 17.18 -10.67
N SER A 224 -13.42 18.23 -11.36
CA SER A 224 -12.76 19.52 -11.42
C SER A 224 -12.92 20.37 -10.14
N ASN A 225 -13.81 20.01 -9.21
CA ASN A 225 -14.00 20.76 -7.96
C ASN A 225 -13.76 19.86 -6.74
N TYR A 226 -12.78 20.20 -5.90
CA TYR A 226 -12.48 19.46 -4.67
C TYR A 226 -13.70 19.37 -3.72
N GLN A 227 -14.54 20.41 -3.69
CA GLN A 227 -15.71 20.46 -2.82
C GLN A 227 -16.74 19.36 -3.16
N THR A 228 -16.92 19.04 -4.44
CA THR A 228 -17.90 18.00 -4.84
C THR A 228 -17.45 16.61 -4.41
N VAL A 229 -16.14 16.37 -4.34
CA VAL A 229 -15.56 15.13 -3.81
C VAL A 229 -15.76 15.07 -2.30
N VAL A 230 -15.49 16.16 -1.59
CA VAL A 230 -15.68 16.24 -0.14
C VAL A 230 -17.13 15.98 0.25
N ASP A 231 -18.10 16.53 -0.49
CA ASP A 231 -19.53 16.41 -0.18
C ASP A 231 -20.12 15.03 -0.56
N SER A 232 -19.47 14.28 -1.45
CA SER A 232 -19.97 13.01 -1.97
C SER A 232 -19.37 11.78 -1.29
N VAL A 233 -18.17 11.88 -0.72
CA VAL A 233 -17.52 10.76 -0.02
C VAL A 233 -18.20 10.50 1.31
N PRO A 234 -18.59 9.24 1.65
CA PRO A 234 -19.28 8.92 2.90
C PRO A 234 -18.57 9.39 4.16
N ILE A 235 -17.28 9.03 4.30
CA ILE A 235 -16.47 9.37 5.46
C ILE A 235 -15.08 9.78 4.98
N ILE A 236 -14.58 10.91 5.47
CA ILE A 236 -13.19 11.32 5.28
C ILE A 236 -12.49 11.28 6.63
N ILE A 237 -11.36 10.57 6.70
CA ILE A 237 -10.52 10.52 7.90
C ILE A 237 -9.19 11.18 7.60
N ASN A 238 -8.78 12.06 8.50
CA ASN A 238 -7.50 12.75 8.45
C ASN A 238 -6.65 12.39 9.66
N ASP A 239 -5.35 12.21 9.43
CA ASP A 239 -4.35 12.12 10.47
C ASP A 239 -3.93 13.53 10.90
N PRO A 240 -4.22 13.96 12.14
CA PRO A 240 -3.89 15.31 12.61
C PRO A 240 -2.40 15.51 12.96
N SER A 241 -1.55 14.49 12.82
CA SER A 241 -0.14 14.56 13.21
C SER A 241 0.72 15.43 12.29
N ALA A 242 0.36 15.54 11.01
CA ALA A 242 1.14 16.28 10.03
C ALA A 242 0.26 16.86 8.93
N TYR A 243 0.56 18.10 8.55
CA TYR A 243 -0.14 18.85 7.52
C TYR A 243 0.83 19.37 6.46
N GLU A 244 0.32 19.52 5.26
CA GLU A 244 0.97 20.11 4.11
C GLU A 244 0.16 21.30 3.59
N VAL A 245 0.84 22.23 2.92
CA VAL A 245 0.22 23.34 2.22
C VAL A 245 0.51 23.19 0.73
N ASN A 246 -0.55 23.08 -0.05
CA ASN A 246 -0.47 23.07 -1.51
C ASN A 246 -0.66 24.49 -2.03
N VAL A 247 0.33 24.96 -2.78
CA VAL A 247 0.39 26.31 -3.36
C VAL A 247 0.56 26.20 -4.87
N GLU A 248 -0.27 26.93 -5.59
CA GLU A 248 -0.11 27.13 -7.03
C GLU A 248 0.70 28.40 -7.27
N LEU A 249 1.84 28.25 -7.95
CA LEU A 249 2.69 29.37 -8.33
C LEU A 249 2.68 29.57 -9.84
N PRO A 250 2.60 30.79 -10.36
CA PRO A 250 2.82 31.05 -11.78
C PRO A 250 4.12 30.41 -12.28
N THR A 251 4.10 29.84 -13.49
CA THR A 251 5.25 29.09 -14.04
C THR A 251 6.57 29.83 -14.03
N PHE A 252 6.56 31.17 -14.12
CA PHE A 252 7.77 31.99 -14.06
C PHE A 252 8.51 31.89 -12.70
N TYR A 253 7.78 31.66 -11.60
CA TYR A 253 8.39 31.48 -10.28
C TYR A 253 8.85 30.04 -10.01
N GLY A 254 8.35 29.06 -10.78
CA GLY A 254 8.65 27.64 -10.58
C GLY A 254 10.15 27.31 -10.52
N PRO A 255 10.99 27.79 -11.45
CA PRO A 255 12.44 27.54 -11.43
C PRO A 255 13.19 28.11 -10.22
N LEU A 256 12.61 29.09 -9.52
CA LEU A 256 13.20 29.72 -8.34
C LEU A 256 12.93 28.91 -7.07
N VAL A 257 11.93 28.03 -7.09
CA VAL A 257 11.52 27.26 -5.92
C VAL A 257 12.11 25.85 -5.99
N GLN A 258 12.80 25.44 -4.93
CA GLN A 258 13.48 24.14 -4.84
C GLN A 258 13.16 23.45 -3.50
N PRO A 259 13.14 22.10 -3.46
CA PRO A 259 13.00 21.37 -2.21
C PRO A 259 14.03 21.81 -1.16
N GLY A 260 13.58 21.95 0.09
CA GLY A 260 14.41 22.35 1.23
C GLY A 260 14.33 23.85 1.60
N GLN A 261 13.84 24.71 0.71
CA GLN A 261 13.64 26.14 1.03
C GLN A 261 12.64 26.34 2.17
N SER A 262 12.85 27.38 2.97
CA SER A 262 11.98 27.79 4.08
C SER A 262 10.67 28.40 3.57
N ALA A 263 9.56 28.02 4.17
CA ALA A 263 8.24 28.60 3.89
C ALA A 263 7.56 29.06 5.19
N TYR A 264 6.98 30.25 5.13
CA TYR A 264 6.28 30.89 6.23
C TYR A 264 4.80 30.98 5.88
N VAL A 265 3.96 30.42 6.74
CA VAL A 265 2.54 30.27 6.49
C VAL A 265 1.75 31.17 7.44
N VAL A 266 0.96 32.06 6.85
CA VAL A 266 0.04 32.95 7.54
C VAL A 266 -1.38 32.48 7.28
N LEU A 267 -2.16 32.38 8.35
CA LEU A 267 -3.54 31.94 8.30
C LEU A 267 -4.45 33.04 7.73
N ASP A 268 -5.53 32.67 7.05
CA ASP A 268 -6.46 33.65 6.45
C ASP A 268 -7.09 34.58 7.51
N GLN A 269 -7.36 34.04 8.71
CA GLN A 269 -7.84 34.84 9.85
C GLN A 269 -6.85 35.96 10.23
N ASP A 270 -5.55 35.70 10.19
CA ASP A 270 -4.52 36.71 10.48
C ASP A 270 -4.42 37.72 9.31
N MET A 271 -4.68 37.29 8.08
CA MET A 271 -4.73 38.17 6.90
C MET A 271 -5.92 39.15 6.94
N SER A 272 -7.10 38.68 7.36
CA SER A 272 -8.31 39.52 7.46
C SER A 272 -8.17 40.61 8.54
N THR A 273 -7.60 40.26 9.69
CA THR A 273 -7.33 41.21 10.79
C THR A 273 -6.24 42.22 10.44
N ALA A 274 -5.27 41.82 9.63
CA ALA A 274 -4.23 42.72 9.16
C ALA A 274 -4.69 43.67 8.05
N SER A 275 -5.51 43.17 7.12
CA SER A 275 -6.09 43.97 6.04
C SER A 275 -6.99 45.07 6.60
N SER A 276 -7.77 44.76 7.63
CA SER A 276 -8.63 45.74 8.32
C SER A 276 -7.85 46.78 9.16
N ARG A 277 -6.61 46.48 9.54
CA ARG A 277 -5.74 47.38 10.33
C ARG A 277 -4.69 48.12 9.51
N GLY A 278 -4.67 47.93 8.19
CA GLY A 278 -3.69 48.57 7.30
C GLY A 278 -2.24 48.14 7.57
N MET A 279 -2.03 46.91 8.04
CA MET A 279 -0.70 46.40 8.40
C MET A 279 0.21 46.28 7.17
N SER A 280 1.48 46.60 7.36
CA SER A 280 2.55 46.41 6.38
C SER A 280 2.89 44.92 6.18
N GLN A 281 3.52 44.58 5.05
CA GLN A 281 3.99 43.21 4.78
C GLN A 281 4.96 42.68 5.86
N GLN A 282 5.67 43.58 6.55
CA GLN A 282 6.58 43.24 7.64
C GLN A 282 5.81 42.78 8.89
N GLU A 283 4.72 43.46 9.22
CA GLU A 283 3.83 43.10 10.32
C GLU A 283 3.12 41.78 10.02
N LEU A 284 2.74 41.56 8.76
CA LEU A 284 2.13 40.31 8.28
C LEU A 284 3.05 39.10 8.41
N PHE A 285 4.30 39.24 8.00
CA PHE A 285 5.28 38.16 8.13
C PHE A 285 5.49 37.74 9.60
N ARG A 286 5.44 38.70 10.54
CA ARG A 286 5.51 38.42 11.98
C ARG A 286 4.29 37.68 12.52
N LEU A 287 3.17 37.69 11.80
CA LEU A 287 1.95 36.93 12.13
C LEU A 287 1.99 35.48 11.62
N ALA A 288 3.04 35.05 10.91
CA ALA A 288 3.16 33.66 10.46
C ALA A 288 3.20 32.68 11.65
N ARG A 289 2.08 31.98 11.87
CA ARG A 289 1.91 31.04 12.99
C ARG A 289 2.37 29.63 12.68
N ALA A 290 2.65 29.32 11.41
CA ALA A 290 3.13 28.03 10.95
C ALA A 290 4.35 28.17 10.04
N ARG A 291 5.24 27.19 10.11
CA ARG A 291 6.45 27.11 9.30
C ARG A 291 6.56 25.75 8.65
N GLY A 292 7.04 25.75 7.42
CA GLY A 292 7.27 24.55 6.65
C GLY A 292 8.52 24.64 5.80
N THR A 293 8.85 23.53 5.16
CA THR A 293 9.86 23.47 4.11
C THR A 293 9.20 23.05 2.82
N ILE A 294 9.74 23.54 1.69
CA ILE A 294 9.32 23.04 0.38
C ILE A 294 9.67 21.56 0.31
N PHE A 295 8.64 20.72 0.23
CA PHE A 295 8.77 19.27 0.16
C PHE A 295 8.95 18.83 -1.29
N SER A 296 8.14 19.37 -2.20
CA SER A 296 8.22 19.06 -3.62
C SER A 296 7.73 20.22 -4.48
N VAL A 297 8.22 20.24 -5.72
CA VAL A 297 7.77 21.12 -6.79
C VAL A 297 7.39 20.23 -7.96
N SER A 298 6.15 20.31 -8.42
CA SER A 298 5.64 19.52 -9.53
C SER A 298 6.41 19.83 -10.81
N PRO A 299 6.94 18.83 -11.54
CA PRO A 299 7.57 19.05 -12.83
C PRO A 299 6.55 19.33 -13.95
N SER A 300 5.26 19.11 -13.68
CA SER A 300 4.16 19.33 -14.62
C SER A 300 3.48 20.68 -14.35
N VAL A 301 3.21 21.40 -15.44
CA VAL A 301 2.47 22.67 -15.44
C VAL A 301 0.99 22.39 -15.69
N ASN A 302 0.10 23.05 -14.94
CA ASN A 302 -1.33 23.05 -15.25
C ASN A 302 -1.58 23.95 -16.49
N PRO A 303 -1.98 23.41 -17.66
CA PRO A 303 -2.06 24.21 -18.90
C PRO A 303 -3.11 25.32 -18.84
N GLY A 304 -4.19 25.13 -18.07
CA GLY A 304 -5.27 26.12 -17.94
C GLY A 304 -4.85 27.34 -17.11
N GLU A 305 -4.12 27.11 -16.02
CA GLU A 305 -3.79 28.15 -15.02
C GLU A 305 -2.36 28.68 -15.15
N ARG A 306 -1.53 28.06 -16.01
CA ARG A 306 -0.11 28.39 -16.19
C ARG A 306 0.62 28.42 -14.85
N SER A 307 0.30 27.46 -13.99
CA SER A 307 0.82 27.32 -12.64
C SER A 307 1.61 26.01 -12.47
N VAL A 308 2.53 26.00 -11.52
CA VAL A 308 3.18 24.81 -10.98
C VAL A 308 2.70 24.59 -9.55
N ASN A 309 2.45 23.33 -9.19
CA ASN A 309 2.09 22.97 -7.83
C ASN A 309 3.33 22.82 -6.97
N VAL A 310 3.32 23.46 -5.81
CA VAL A 310 4.35 23.37 -4.77
C VAL A 310 3.70 22.83 -3.51
N THR A 311 4.29 21.77 -2.96
CA THR A 311 3.86 21.19 -1.68
C THR A 311 4.83 21.56 -0.59
N ILE A 312 4.30 22.07 0.51
CA ILE A 312 5.07 22.58 1.64
C ILE A 312 4.71 21.75 2.86
N ARG A 313 5.70 21.10 3.48
CA ARG A 313 5.45 20.29 4.68
C ARG A 313 5.67 21.12 5.92
N LEU A 314 4.63 21.21 6.76
CA LEU A 314 4.70 21.96 8.01
C LEU A 314 5.47 21.15 9.06
N TYR A 315 6.46 21.79 9.69
CA TYR A 315 7.19 21.22 10.84
C TYR A 315 6.89 21.97 12.15
N GLN A 316 6.26 23.16 12.07
CA GLN A 316 5.87 23.95 13.22
C GLN A 316 4.50 24.61 12.98
N GLY A 317 3.69 24.73 14.02
CA GLY A 317 2.39 25.42 13.96
C GLY A 317 1.26 24.60 13.35
N SER A 318 1.45 23.30 13.13
CA SER A 318 0.48 22.38 12.51
C SER A 318 -0.85 22.28 13.29
N LYS A 319 -0.85 22.59 14.60
CA LYS A 319 -2.06 22.64 15.43
C LYS A 319 -2.93 23.88 15.17
N ASN A 320 -2.40 24.89 14.48
CA ASN A 320 -3.08 26.15 14.21
C ASN A 320 -3.76 26.17 12.83
N VAL A 321 -3.59 25.10 12.03
CA VAL A 321 -4.16 24.99 10.70
C VAL A 321 -5.27 23.96 10.67
N LEU A 322 -6.28 24.18 9.83
CA LEU A 322 -7.36 23.22 9.57
C LEU A 322 -7.22 22.63 8.16
N ASP A 323 -7.66 21.38 8.01
CA ASP A 323 -7.75 20.75 6.69
C ASP A 323 -8.71 21.56 5.78
N GLY A 324 -8.32 21.79 4.54
CA GLY A 324 -9.06 22.63 3.59
C GLY A 324 -8.88 24.14 3.78
N GLU A 325 -8.18 24.60 4.83
CA GLU A 325 -7.99 26.03 5.08
C GLU A 325 -7.21 26.71 3.95
N ARG A 326 -7.63 27.92 3.57
CA ARG A 326 -6.87 28.78 2.67
C ARG A 326 -5.83 29.52 3.50
N VAL A 327 -4.59 29.55 3.02
CA VAL A 327 -3.48 30.20 3.73
C VAL A 327 -2.65 30.99 2.73
N SER A 328 -1.97 32.02 3.22
CA SER A 328 -0.97 32.76 2.46
C SER A 328 0.42 32.26 2.83
N VAL A 329 1.30 32.16 1.84
CA VAL A 329 2.63 31.59 2.01
C VAL A 329 3.68 32.53 1.45
N TRP A 330 4.73 32.77 2.23
CA TRP A 330 5.98 33.37 1.77
C TRP A 330 7.03 32.28 1.67
N ILE A 331 7.58 32.09 0.48
CA ILE A 331 8.66 31.13 0.22
C ILE A 331 9.97 31.91 0.15
N ALA A 332 10.93 31.57 0.98
CA ALA A 332 12.27 32.14 0.94
C ALA A 332 13.06 31.47 -0.21
N VAL A 333 13.10 32.15 -1.36
CA VAL A 333 13.85 31.69 -2.54
C VAL A 333 15.36 31.68 -2.27
N GLU A 334 15.84 32.71 -1.58
CA GLU A 334 17.21 32.85 -1.10
C GLU A 334 17.18 33.30 0.36
N GLU A 335 18.13 32.82 1.16
CA GLU A 335 18.24 33.16 2.57
C GLU A 335 19.72 33.27 2.97
N ASN A 336 20.07 34.35 3.67
CA ASN A 336 21.37 34.48 4.33
C ASN A 336 21.15 34.93 5.79
N PRO A 337 21.12 33.99 6.76
CA PRO A 337 20.85 34.32 8.16
C PRO A 337 21.97 35.13 8.83
N THR A 338 23.13 35.24 8.18
CA THR A 338 24.29 35.99 8.67
C THR A 338 24.54 37.29 7.91
N ALA A 339 23.61 37.70 7.04
CA ALA A 339 23.72 38.90 6.25
C ALA A 339 23.86 40.16 7.11
N LEU A 340 24.85 41.01 6.79
CA LEU A 340 24.82 42.40 7.21
C LEU A 340 23.70 43.09 6.43
N SER A 341 22.70 43.61 7.12
CA SER A 341 21.54 44.21 6.47
C SER A 341 21.19 45.56 7.05
N VAL A 342 20.59 46.40 6.21
CA VAL A 342 20.07 47.72 6.58
C VAL A 342 18.57 47.79 6.26
N PRO A 343 17.78 48.58 7.00
CA PRO A 343 16.39 48.82 6.63
C PRO A 343 16.25 49.38 5.21
N LEU A 344 15.22 48.97 4.46
CA LEU A 344 15.02 49.44 3.08
C LEU A 344 14.92 50.96 2.97
N ASN A 345 14.36 51.62 4.00
CA ASN A 345 14.25 53.07 4.06
C ASN A 345 15.57 53.78 4.39
N ALA A 346 16.68 53.07 4.64
CA ALA A 346 18.02 53.66 4.82
C ALA A 346 18.76 53.91 3.49
N ILE A 347 18.26 53.34 2.39
CA ILE A 347 18.92 53.36 1.08
C ILE A 347 18.41 54.54 0.26
N VAL A 348 19.35 55.32 -0.27
CA VAL A 348 19.06 56.39 -1.23
C VAL A 348 19.62 56.04 -2.59
N TYR A 349 18.84 56.31 -3.64
CA TYR A 349 19.29 56.09 -5.02
C TYR A 349 19.70 57.43 -5.64
N ARG A 350 20.94 57.51 -6.14
CA ARG A 350 21.45 58.65 -6.92
C ARG A 350 21.99 58.11 -8.24
N ASP A 351 21.53 58.69 -9.35
CA ASP A 351 21.85 58.22 -10.71
C ASP A 351 21.67 56.70 -10.88
N GLN A 352 20.56 56.18 -10.34
CA GLN A 352 20.20 54.75 -10.30
C GLN A 352 21.15 53.83 -9.53
N LYS A 353 22.13 54.38 -8.80
CA LYS A 353 23.05 53.62 -7.94
C LYS A 353 22.63 53.73 -6.47
N PRO A 354 22.68 52.63 -5.70
CA PRO A 354 22.30 52.64 -4.30
C PRO A 354 23.44 53.18 -3.41
N TYR A 355 23.09 54.03 -2.45
CA TYR A 355 23.97 54.58 -1.44
C TYR A 355 23.31 54.51 -0.08
N VAL A 356 24.12 54.60 0.98
CA VAL A 356 23.66 54.83 2.35
C VAL A 356 24.45 55.97 2.98
N PHE A 357 23.84 56.65 3.94
CA PHE A 357 24.54 57.62 4.77
C PHE A 357 25.03 56.95 6.04
N VAL A 358 26.35 56.83 6.18
CA VAL A 358 27.00 56.29 7.36
C VAL A 358 27.41 57.44 8.28
N VAL A 359 27.03 57.38 9.56
CA VAL A 359 27.36 58.42 10.54
C VAL A 359 28.80 58.25 11.02
N ASN A 360 29.63 59.26 10.83
CA ASN A 360 30.92 59.37 11.51
C ASN A 360 30.69 59.90 12.93
N GLN A 361 30.79 59.04 13.94
CA GLN A 361 30.52 59.41 15.34
C GLN A 361 31.51 60.43 15.91
N GLN A 362 32.76 60.47 15.41
CA GLN A 362 33.79 61.37 15.90
C GLN A 362 33.56 62.81 15.39
N GLU A 363 33.22 62.93 14.11
CA GLU A 363 33.02 64.21 13.43
C GLU A 363 31.56 64.70 13.47
N LYS A 364 30.61 63.85 13.91
CA LYS A 364 29.16 64.09 13.91
C LYS A 364 28.62 64.51 12.53
N VAL A 365 29.18 63.95 11.47
CA VAL A 365 28.74 64.17 10.07
C VAL A 365 28.36 62.85 9.41
N VAL A 366 27.52 62.90 8.38
CA VAL A 366 27.26 61.73 7.52
C VAL A 366 28.23 61.66 6.35
N LYS A 367 28.63 60.44 5.98
CA LYS A 367 29.33 60.14 4.74
C LYS A 367 28.44 59.34 3.82
N LEU A 368 28.28 59.81 2.59
CA LEU A 368 27.55 59.11 1.54
C LEU A 368 28.45 58.01 0.97
N ARG A 369 28.10 56.75 1.20
CA ARG A 369 28.87 55.60 0.70
C ARG A 369 28.09 54.82 -0.35
N PRO A 370 28.69 54.49 -1.50
CA PRO A 370 28.08 53.55 -2.44
C PRO A 370 28.01 52.17 -1.76
N ILE A 371 26.92 51.45 -2.02
CA ILE A 371 26.74 50.09 -1.49
C ILE A 371 26.55 49.09 -2.62
N THR A 372 26.89 47.84 -2.35
CA THR A 372 26.44 46.72 -3.17
C THR A 372 25.31 46.01 -2.43
N ALA A 373 24.12 46.04 -3.02
CA ALA A 373 22.94 45.36 -2.50
C ALA A 373 23.02 43.86 -2.84
N GLY A 374 22.80 43.00 -1.85
CA GLY A 374 22.62 41.55 -1.99
C GLY A 374 21.14 41.16 -1.99
N ILE A 375 20.81 40.09 -1.26
CA ILE A 375 19.45 39.58 -1.10
C ILE A 375 18.54 40.68 -0.53
N ARG A 376 17.42 40.90 -1.21
CA ARG A 376 16.38 41.82 -0.75
C ARG A 376 15.34 41.04 0.06
N GLY A 377 15.26 41.32 1.35
CA GLY A 377 14.20 40.81 2.23
C GLY A 377 12.92 41.64 2.18
N ILE A 378 11.97 41.34 3.08
CA ILE A 378 10.66 42.03 3.17
C ILE A 378 10.83 43.46 3.70
N SER A 379 11.72 43.65 4.68
CA SER A 379 11.95 44.90 5.42
C SER A 379 13.38 45.43 5.31
N MET A 380 14.30 44.51 5.03
CA MET A 380 15.73 44.72 5.10
C MET A 380 16.36 44.44 3.74
N GLN A 381 17.48 45.09 3.47
CA GLN A 381 18.33 44.85 2.32
C GLN A 381 19.68 44.35 2.82
N GLU A 382 20.11 43.18 2.36
CA GLU A 382 21.48 42.73 2.57
C GLU A 382 22.45 43.68 1.85
N ILE A 383 23.53 44.02 2.54
CA ILE A 383 24.65 44.82 2.05
C ILE A 383 25.88 43.92 2.00
N THR A 384 26.37 43.62 0.80
CA THR A 384 27.57 42.80 0.61
C THR A 384 28.85 43.63 0.61
N SER A 385 28.75 44.94 0.39
CA SER A 385 29.87 45.89 0.44
C SER A 385 29.39 47.32 0.68
N GLY A 386 30.25 48.14 1.31
CA GLY A 386 30.05 49.58 1.53
C GLY A 386 29.72 49.97 2.97
N VAL A 387 29.38 49.01 3.83
CA VAL A 387 29.08 49.20 5.26
C VAL A 387 29.74 48.06 6.05
N GLU A 388 30.31 48.38 7.21
CA GLU A 388 30.90 47.41 8.13
C GLU A 388 29.96 47.11 9.32
N PRO A 389 30.03 45.89 9.91
CA PRO A 389 29.23 45.56 11.08
C PRO A 389 29.47 46.54 12.25
N GLY A 390 28.38 47.12 12.77
CA GLY A 390 28.42 48.06 13.90
C GLY A 390 28.42 49.54 13.49
N GLU A 391 28.57 49.85 12.20
CA GLU A 391 28.40 51.22 11.70
C GLU A 391 26.94 51.69 11.78
N LEU A 392 26.75 52.98 12.05
CA LEU A 392 25.43 53.60 12.13
C LEU A 392 25.01 54.11 10.75
N VAL A 393 23.86 53.64 10.26
CA VAL A 393 23.23 54.14 9.04
C VAL A 393 22.03 55.02 9.38
N VAL A 394 21.83 56.08 8.60
CA VAL A 394 20.67 56.95 8.77
C VAL A 394 19.42 56.30 8.17
N THR A 395 18.32 56.28 8.92
CA THR A 395 17.03 55.69 8.49
C THR A 395 15.92 56.72 8.32
N GLU A 396 16.09 57.94 8.83
CA GLU A 396 15.10 59.02 8.78
C GLU A 396 15.74 60.35 8.35
N GLY A 397 14.97 61.23 7.69
CA GLY A 397 15.46 62.55 7.29
C GLY A 397 16.39 62.59 6.06
N LEU A 398 16.55 61.45 5.36
CA LEU A 398 17.47 61.28 4.22
C LEU A 398 17.35 62.33 3.12
N ASN A 399 16.14 62.83 2.86
CA ASN A 399 15.88 63.83 1.81
C ASN A 399 16.57 65.18 2.05
N ARG A 400 17.06 65.43 3.27
CA ARG A 400 17.74 66.68 3.66
C ARG A 400 19.25 66.53 3.77
N LEU A 401 19.78 65.34 3.48
CA LEU A 401 21.20 65.02 3.67
C LEU A 401 21.98 65.07 2.36
N VAL A 402 23.14 65.71 2.42
CA VAL A 402 24.23 65.59 1.45
C VAL A 402 25.49 65.08 2.16
N ASP A 403 26.51 64.69 1.40
CA ASP A 403 27.77 64.25 1.98
C ASP A 403 28.38 65.35 2.88
N GLY A 404 28.84 64.98 4.06
CA GLY A 404 29.39 65.91 5.06
C GLY A 404 28.36 66.67 5.90
N THR A 405 27.05 66.40 5.76
CA THR A 405 26.02 67.08 6.54
C THR A 405 26.16 66.75 8.04
N PRO A 406 26.20 67.75 8.94
CA PRO A 406 26.17 67.51 10.39
C PRO A 406 24.86 66.83 10.80
N VAL A 407 24.96 65.82 11.66
CA VAL A 407 23.80 65.08 12.16
C VAL A 407 23.88 64.87 13.67
N GLU A 408 22.70 64.79 14.28
CA GLU A 408 22.54 64.40 15.66
C GLU A 408 21.77 63.07 15.72
N VAL A 409 22.28 62.10 16.48
CA VAL A 409 21.64 60.79 16.61
C VAL A 409 20.52 60.90 17.63
N ILE A 410 19.28 61.01 17.15
CA ILE A 410 18.09 61.23 17.99
C ILE A 410 17.64 59.93 18.68
N ASN A 411 17.72 58.79 17.99
CA ASN A 411 17.37 57.47 18.51
C ASN A 411 18.30 56.39 17.96
N TYR A 412 18.76 55.50 18.83
CA TYR A 412 19.52 54.31 18.46
C TYR A 412 18.63 53.06 18.60
N SER A 413 18.08 52.59 17.49
CA SER A 413 17.53 51.25 17.42
C SER A 413 18.65 50.32 16.97
N LYS A 414 19.11 49.40 17.83
CA LYS A 414 19.82 48.22 17.32
C LYS A 414 18.85 47.56 16.35
N GLY A 415 19.22 47.47 15.07
CA GLY A 415 18.52 46.61 14.13
C GLY A 415 18.42 45.26 14.83
N ASN A 416 17.19 44.87 15.20
CA ASN A 416 17.00 43.60 15.87
C ASN A 416 17.69 42.58 14.98
N ARG A 417 18.59 41.76 15.56
CA ARG A 417 18.89 40.48 14.94
C ARG A 417 17.52 39.93 14.60
N GLU A 418 17.22 39.73 13.32
CA GLU A 418 16.22 38.77 12.92
C GLU A 418 16.76 37.45 13.45
N GLN A 419 16.60 37.24 14.76
CA GLN A 419 16.80 35.97 15.38
C GLN A 419 15.83 35.11 14.58
N GLY A 420 16.35 34.19 13.77
CA GLY A 420 15.65 32.94 13.58
C GLY A 420 15.19 32.56 14.98
N VAL A 421 13.88 32.69 15.22
CA VAL A 421 13.30 32.63 16.56
C VAL A 421 13.67 31.27 17.09
N GLY A 422 14.75 31.25 17.87
CA GLY A 422 15.35 30.07 18.45
C GLY A 422 14.33 29.51 19.41
N SER A 423 14.13 28.21 19.28
CA SER A 423 13.48 27.32 20.21
C SER A 423 13.67 27.83 21.63
N ARG A 424 12.59 28.33 22.25
CA ARG A 424 12.46 28.23 23.70
C ARG A 424 11.90 26.84 23.95
N GLU A 425 12.65 26.07 24.73
CA GLU A 425 12.32 24.72 25.20
C GLU A 425 10.90 24.60 25.73
#